data_AF-A0A2T1KPX5-F1
#
_entry.id   AF-A0A2T1KPX5-F1
#
_cell.length_a   1.000
_cell.length_b   1.000
_cell.length_c   1.000
_cell.angle_alpha   90.00
_cell.angle_beta   90.00
_cell.angle_gamma   90.00
#
_symmetry.space_group_name_H-M   'P 1'
#
loop_
_entity.id
_entity.type
_entity.pdbx_description
1 polymer ?
#
loop_
_entity_poly.entity_id
_entity_poly.type
_entity_poly.pdbx_seq_one_letter_code
_entity_poly.pdbx_strand_id
1 'polypeptide(L)'
;MTGELTPQQISRALFETDPLNTCCRENDCTDEYDYVAQTVYDHLQQGEALLVAMTKSIGEWFFDGKSFNTGILAPALAILEGRP
;
A
#
# COMPACT_ATOMS: atom_id res chain seq x y z
N MET A 1 7.38 6.61 -19.57
CA MET A 1 6.44 7.39 -18.73
C MET A 1 5.66 6.38 -17.91
N THR A 2 6.16 6.01 -16.74
CA THR A 2 5.38 5.21 -15.78
C THR A 2 4.29 6.12 -15.23
N GLY A 3 3.05 5.96 -15.71
CA GLY A 3 1.94 6.79 -15.25
C GLY A 3 1.83 6.73 -13.73
N GLU A 4 1.75 7.89 -13.08
CA GLU A 4 1.72 8.01 -11.63
C GLU A 4 0.69 7.05 -11.02
N LEU A 5 1.07 6.37 -9.93
CA LEU A 5 0.15 5.56 -9.15
C LEU A 5 -0.88 6.48 -8.49
N THR A 6 -2.16 6.16 -8.59
CA THR A 6 -3.21 6.88 -7.83
C THR A 6 -3.41 6.23 -6.46
N PRO A 7 -3.90 6.96 -5.44
CA PRO A 7 -4.30 6.38 -4.17
C PRO A 7 -5.27 5.21 -4.34
N GLN A 8 -6.23 5.30 -5.27
CA GLN A 8 -7.19 4.22 -5.51
C GLN A 8 -6.50 2.94 -6.01
N GLN A 9 -5.47 3.05 -6.86
CA GLN A 9 -4.73 1.88 -7.34
C GLN A 9 -3.89 1.24 -6.23
N ILE A 10 -3.32 2.05 -5.33
CA ILE A 10 -2.57 1.57 -4.18
C ILE A 10 -3.51 0.89 -3.18
N SER A 11 -4.62 1.54 -2.83
CA SER A 11 -5.67 1.00 -1.93
C SER A 11 -6.20 -0.33 -2.46
N ARG A 12 -6.51 -0.39 -3.77
CA ARG A 12 -6.97 -1.61 -4.41
C ARG A 12 -5.95 -2.76 -4.34
N ALA A 13 -4.67 -2.48 -4.59
CA ALA A 13 -3.63 -3.51 -4.53
C ALA A 13 -3.44 -4.04 -3.10
N LEU A 14 -3.51 -3.16 -2.09
CA LEU A 14 -3.46 -3.55 -0.68
C LEU A 14 -4.69 -4.37 -0.29
N PHE A 15 -5.89 -3.97 -0.72
CA PHE A 15 -7.13 -4.71 -0.47
C PHE A 15 -7.14 -6.10 -1.12
N GLU A 16 -6.68 -6.21 -2.36
CA GLU A 16 -6.68 -7.50 -3.07
C GLU A 16 -5.70 -8.51 -2.46
N THR A 17 -4.60 -8.02 -1.88
CA THR A 17 -3.52 -8.85 -1.33
C THR A 17 -3.62 -9.03 0.18
N ASP A 18 -4.38 -8.17 0.86
CA ASP A 18 -4.58 -8.14 2.31
C ASP A 18 -3.30 -8.49 3.09
N PRO A 19 -2.22 -7.72 2.91
CA PRO A 19 -0.90 -8.08 3.44
C PRO A 19 -0.86 -8.08 4.97
N LEU A 20 -1.84 -7.44 5.61
CA LEU A 20 -1.96 -7.36 7.06
C LEU A 20 -3.03 -8.30 7.61
N ASN A 21 -3.70 -9.07 6.75
CA ASN A 21 -4.75 -10.01 7.09
C ASN A 21 -5.80 -9.35 7.99
N THR A 22 -6.33 -8.19 7.58
CA THR A 22 -7.32 -7.43 8.35
C THR A 22 -8.70 -8.12 8.34
N CYS A 23 -8.84 -9.25 7.64
CA CYS A 23 -10.08 -10.01 7.43
C CYS A 23 -11.11 -9.25 6.58
N CYS A 24 -10.67 -8.31 5.74
CA CYS A 24 -11.58 -7.31 5.15
C CYS A 24 -12.27 -7.73 3.85
N ARG A 25 -11.84 -8.83 3.24
CA ARG A 25 -12.57 -9.43 2.13
C ARG A 25 -13.97 -9.90 2.51
N GLU A 26 -14.24 -10.19 3.78
CA GLU A 26 -15.53 -10.75 4.21
C GLU A 26 -16.64 -9.70 4.33
N ASN A 27 -16.29 -8.41 4.42
CA ASN A 27 -17.25 -7.31 4.65
C ASN A 27 -17.35 -6.30 3.49
N ASP A 28 -16.63 -6.50 2.37
CA ASP A 28 -16.56 -5.54 1.25
C ASP A 28 -16.21 -4.09 1.66
N CYS A 29 -15.53 -3.91 2.80
CA CYS A 29 -15.05 -2.61 3.26
C CYS A 29 -13.75 -2.29 2.54
N THR A 30 -13.83 -1.51 1.46
CA THR A 30 -12.69 -1.15 0.61
C THR A 30 -11.95 0.11 1.07
N ASP A 31 -12.43 0.78 2.12
CA ASP A 31 -11.98 2.11 2.55
C ASP A 31 -10.84 2.09 3.59
N GLU A 32 -10.51 0.93 4.17
CA GLU A 32 -9.49 0.86 5.23
C GLU A 32 -8.09 1.23 4.74
N TYR A 33 -7.75 0.84 3.52
CA TYR A 33 -6.46 1.17 2.92
C TYR A 33 -6.44 2.56 2.27
N ASP A 34 -7.54 3.31 2.25
CA ASP A 34 -7.57 4.61 1.55
C ASP A 34 -6.66 5.64 2.21
N TYR A 35 -6.65 5.70 3.55
CA TYR A 35 -5.76 6.62 4.29
C TYR A 35 -4.28 6.21 4.14
N VAL A 36 -4.01 4.91 4.16
CA VAL A 36 -2.67 4.36 3.94
C VAL A 36 -2.22 4.67 2.52
N ALA A 37 -3.09 4.46 1.54
CA ALA A 37 -2.81 4.69 0.13
C ALA A 37 -2.58 6.17 -0.18
N GLN A 38 -3.32 7.07 0.47
CA GLN A 38 -3.07 8.50 0.38
C GLN A 38 -1.69 8.85 0.94
N THR A 39 -1.31 8.28 2.09
CA THR A 39 0.01 8.48 2.69
C THR A 39 1.13 7.96 1.76
N VAL A 40 0.95 6.77 1.16
CA VAL A 40 1.89 6.22 0.17
C VAL A 40 2.02 7.16 -1.02
N TYR A 41 0.90 7.66 -1.55
CA TYR A 41 0.89 8.60 -2.66
C TYR A 41 1.65 9.88 -2.32
N ASP A 42 1.45 10.45 -1.14
CA ASP A 42 2.13 11.66 -0.70
C ASP A 42 3.65 11.46 -0.62
N HIS A 43 4.13 10.30 -0.19
CA HIS A 43 5.56 9.94 -0.24
C HIS A 43 6.08 9.78 -1.67
N LEU A 44 5.29 9.17 -2.56
CA LEU A 44 5.66 9.06 -3.98
C LEU A 44 5.79 10.44 -4.64
N GLN A 45 4.89 11.39 -4.33
CA GLN A 45 4.95 12.77 -4.82
C GLN A 45 6.17 13.53 -4.29
N GLN A 46 6.73 13.12 -3.16
CA GLN A 46 7.99 13.63 -2.61
C GLN A 46 9.22 12.98 -3.24
N GLY A 47 9.05 12.06 -4.19
CA GLY A 47 10.14 11.37 -4.89
C GLY A 47 10.65 10.11 -4.21
N GLU A 48 9.93 9.59 -3.21
CA GLU A 48 10.29 8.32 -2.59
C GLU A 48 10.00 7.12 -3.51
N ALA A 49 10.80 6.06 -3.39
CA ALA A 49 10.55 4.81 -4.11
C ALA A 49 9.33 4.07 -3.52
N LEU A 50 8.57 3.36 -4.36
CA LEU A 50 7.33 2.67 -3.96
C LEU A 50 7.49 1.76 -2.73
N LEU A 51 8.52 0.92 -2.70
CA LEU A 51 8.79 0.05 -1.55
C LEU A 51 9.01 0.86 -0.26
N VAL A 52 9.72 1.99 -0.35
CA VAL A 52 9.99 2.86 0.81
C VAL A 52 8.70 3.54 1.26
N ALA A 53 7.95 4.11 0.34
CA ALA A 53 6.66 4.77 0.60
C ALA A 53 5.66 3.81 1.26
N MET A 54 5.51 2.59 0.73
CA MET A 54 4.65 1.55 1.31
C MET A 54 5.13 1.10 2.68
N THR A 55 6.44 0.89 2.85
CA THR A 55 7.01 0.47 4.14
C THR A 55 6.76 1.52 5.23
N LYS A 56 7.02 2.79 4.93
CA LYS A 56 6.78 3.88 5.89
C LYS A 56 5.30 4.00 6.25
N SER A 57 4.43 4.08 5.24
CA SER A 57 2.99 4.28 5.46
C SER A 57 2.38 3.13 6.25
N ILE A 58 2.68 1.88 5.88
CA ILE A 58 2.18 0.70 6.63
C ILE A 58 2.76 0.67 8.04
N GLY A 59 4.04 1.00 8.19
CA GLY A 59 4.70 1.11 9.50
C GLY A 59 3.99 2.12 10.42
N GLU A 60 3.70 3.31 9.91
CA GLU A 60 3.02 4.38 10.63
C GLU A 60 1.60 4.00 11.04
N TRP A 61 0.81 3.45 10.12
CA TRP A 61 -0.61 3.16 10.35
C TRP A 61 -0.88 1.87 11.14
N PHE A 62 -0.02 0.85 11.04
CA PHE A 62 -0.28 -0.48 11.62
C PHE A 62 0.76 -0.96 12.63
N PHE A 63 1.93 -0.32 12.69
CA PHE A 63 3.03 -0.77 13.55
C PHE A 63 3.58 0.34 14.47
N ASP A 64 2.85 1.45 14.64
CA ASP A 64 3.31 2.62 15.42
C ASP A 64 4.70 3.14 14.97
N GLY A 65 4.98 3.08 13.66
CA GLY A 65 6.27 3.44 13.07
C GLY A 65 7.40 2.42 13.32
N LYS A 66 7.11 1.24 13.87
CA LYS A 66 8.10 0.18 14.12
C LYS A 66 8.38 -0.63 12.85
N SER A 67 9.52 -1.33 12.86
CA SER A 67 9.87 -2.26 11.79
C SER A 67 8.95 -3.48 11.80
N PHE A 68 8.64 -3.98 10.61
CA PHE A 68 7.87 -5.20 10.37
C PHE A 68 8.50 -5.98 9.21
N ASN A 69 8.00 -7.19 8.98
CA ASN A 69 8.44 -7.99 7.84
C ASN A 69 7.90 -7.38 6.53
N THR A 70 8.71 -6.60 5.82
CA THR A 70 8.30 -5.96 4.55
C THR A 70 8.02 -6.96 3.43
N GLY A 71 8.43 -8.24 3.58
CA GLY A 71 8.10 -9.30 2.64
C GLY A 71 6.60 -9.52 2.46
N ILE A 72 5.77 -9.11 3.43
CA ILE A 72 4.30 -9.16 3.31
C ILE A 72 3.78 -8.23 2.20
N LEU A 73 4.55 -7.21 1.80
CA LEU A 73 4.16 -6.26 0.76
C LEU A 73 4.47 -6.76 -0.67
N ALA A 74 5.22 -7.84 -0.82
CA ALA A 74 5.67 -8.33 -2.12
C ALA A 74 4.52 -8.57 -3.12
N PRO A 75 3.37 -9.15 -2.74
CA PRO A 75 2.24 -9.30 -3.66
C PRO A 75 1.67 -7.96 -4.14
N ALA A 76 1.52 -6.98 -3.25
CA ALA A 76 0.99 -5.65 -3.60
C ALA A 76 1.96 -4.89 -4.52
N LEU A 77 3.27 -4.99 -4.25
CA LEU A 77 4.32 -4.42 -5.09
C LEU A 77 4.27 -5.02 -6.50
N ALA A 78 4.14 -6.34 -6.62
CA ALA A 78 4.05 -7.01 -7.92
C ALA A 78 2.85 -6.53 -8.74
N ILE A 79 1.70 -6.25 -8.12
CA ILE A 79 0.53 -5.68 -8.81
C ILE A 79 0.81 -4.25 -9.28
N LEU A 80 1.44 -3.44 -8.45
CA LEU A 80 1.69 -2.02 -8.74
C LEU A 80 2.81 -1.81 -9.75
N GLU A 81 3.83 -2.68 -9.76
CA GLU A 81 4.95 -2.67 -10.70
C GLU A 81 4.61 -3.39 -12.01
N GLY A 82 3.79 -4.44 -11.95
CA GLY A 82 3.41 -5.29 -13.08
C GLY A 82 2.25 -4.77 -13.93
N ARG A 83 1.99 -3.45 -13.93
CA ARG A 83 0.97 -2.85 -14.80
C ARG A 83 1.20 -3.23 -16.28
N PRO A 84 0.15 -3.54 -17.07
CA PRO A 84 0.20 -3.35 -18.52
C PRO A 84 0.32 -1.86 -18.91
#